data_AF-A0A3M6UW91-F1
#
_entry.id   AF-A0A3M6UW91-F1
#
_cell.length_a   1.000
_cell.length_b   1.000
_cell.length_c   1.000
_cell.angle_alpha   90.00
_cell.angle_beta   90.00
_cell.angle_gamma   90.00
#
_symmetry.space_group_name_H-M   'P 1'
#
loop_
_entity.id
_entity.type
_entity.pdbx_description
1 polymer ?
#
loop_
_entity_poly.entity_id
_entity_poly.type
_entity_poly.pdbx_seq_one_letter_code
_entity_poly.pdbx_strand_id
1 'polypeptide(L)'
;MNPSGINSFDPNFMKVTFTLANAVPQFAASNNGPWEKFEKKIRDYTKITCGSQTRRGTLYLLTGRSENGFNAVPKPHVTSTFTVISNDHHDRTQLNQTQMSVIDLKKRLKAAASTTNSYSTTPRLSVIVVIATYQLLKSPNEGTRFFSSGLHVPLFFVGGKRPVGLPDFNRGKELKHGAPPSFVSFFDPVTNTPFYSAYKVLPGQAKNIDKHKRPKNAIWKNPPGVRGVNDAYMLANAEAQRKFKGQKIARGHMNPSAINSFDTRFMKATFTLTNAVPQFTKSNSGPWRDSEGKIRKYAKTTCGSQTRQGTLYLLTGRSENGLKGVTKPSITNTFKVATKTIRLDTPQAVWTAGCCVWMETGRPRAESFAVMSNNHYDKTKLHQTQMRVTDLEMYLEEATKVKLFPGNPDCAKNYHPLP
;
A
#
# COMPACT_ATOMS: atom_id res chain seq x y z
N MET A 1 0.48 14.60 -13.73
CA MET A 1 -0.09 15.87 -13.24
C MET A 1 -1.59 15.74 -13.15
N ASN A 2 -2.10 15.22 -12.04
CA ASN A 2 -3.49 15.35 -11.63
C ASN A 2 -3.69 16.80 -11.14
N PRO A 3 -4.52 17.63 -11.80
CA PRO A 3 -4.68 19.04 -11.48
C PRO A 3 -5.18 19.27 -10.05
N SER A 4 -4.46 20.10 -9.30
CA SER A 4 -4.84 20.44 -7.91
C SER A 4 -6.24 21.09 -7.86
N GLY A 5 -6.55 21.90 -8.87
CA GLY A 5 -7.81 22.59 -9.01
C GLY A 5 -9.03 21.70 -9.17
N ILE A 6 -8.90 20.53 -9.78
CA ILE A 6 -10.00 19.58 -9.93
C ILE A 6 -10.30 18.91 -8.59
N ASN A 7 -9.29 18.77 -7.74
CA ASN A 7 -9.38 18.10 -6.45
C ASN A 7 -9.68 19.06 -5.29
N SER A 8 -9.97 20.34 -5.57
CA SER A 8 -10.19 21.37 -4.54
C SER A 8 -11.48 21.19 -3.73
N PHE A 9 -12.33 20.23 -4.11
CA PHE A 9 -13.53 19.86 -3.32
C PHE A 9 -13.18 19.11 -2.03
N ASP A 10 -11.96 18.55 -1.91
CA ASP A 10 -11.46 17.93 -0.67
C ASP A 10 -10.01 18.39 -0.42
N PRO A 11 -9.73 19.07 0.70
CA PRO A 11 -8.39 19.53 1.04
C PRO A 11 -7.32 18.42 1.07
N ASN A 12 -7.70 17.16 1.33
CA ASN A 12 -6.79 16.01 1.31
C ASN A 12 -6.50 15.54 -0.11
N PHE A 13 -7.51 15.44 -0.98
CA PHE A 13 -7.28 15.10 -2.39
C PHE A 13 -6.45 16.18 -3.08
N MET A 14 -6.74 17.45 -2.78
CA MET A 14 -5.94 18.58 -3.23
C MET A 14 -4.48 18.45 -2.75
N LYS A 15 -4.22 18.17 -1.47
CA LYS A 15 -2.85 17.98 -0.95
C LYS A 15 -2.08 16.85 -1.64
N VAL A 16 -2.75 15.75 -1.99
CA VAL A 16 -2.13 14.60 -2.68
C VAL A 16 -1.66 14.98 -4.10
N THR A 17 -2.27 15.99 -4.72
CA THR A 17 -1.81 16.49 -6.04
C THR A 17 -0.45 17.19 -5.99
N PHE A 18 0.01 17.67 -4.82
CA PHE A 18 1.30 18.33 -4.66
C PHE A 18 2.46 17.35 -4.37
N THR A 19 2.24 16.05 -4.54
CA THR A 19 3.30 15.05 -4.39
C THR A 19 4.25 15.07 -5.59
N LEU A 20 5.54 14.80 -5.37
CA LEU A 20 6.54 14.70 -6.44
C LEU A 20 6.18 13.63 -7.48
N ALA A 21 5.47 12.57 -7.07
CA ALA A 21 4.95 11.54 -7.96
C ALA A 21 3.86 12.05 -8.92
N ASN A 22 3.22 13.18 -8.60
CA ASN A 22 2.22 13.84 -9.42
C ASN A 22 2.75 15.09 -10.15
N ALA A 23 3.97 15.53 -9.81
CA ALA A 23 4.65 16.66 -10.42
C ALA A 23 5.57 16.20 -11.57
N VAL A 24 5.79 17.08 -12.53
CA VAL A 24 6.87 16.93 -13.52
C VAL A 24 7.73 18.20 -13.49
N PRO A 25 9.05 18.10 -13.70
CA PRO A 25 9.89 19.28 -13.83
C PRO A 25 9.38 20.15 -15.00
N GLN A 26 9.03 21.40 -14.72
CA GLN A 26 8.48 22.33 -15.72
C GLN A 26 8.85 23.78 -15.40
N PHE A 27 8.96 24.63 -16.43
CA PHE A 27 9.24 26.04 -16.26
C PHE A 27 8.10 26.75 -15.50
N ALA A 28 8.46 27.67 -14.60
CA ALA A 28 7.49 28.47 -13.84
C ALA A 28 6.51 29.23 -14.76
N ALA A 29 6.98 29.71 -15.91
CA ALA A 29 6.15 30.37 -16.91
C ALA A 29 5.08 29.45 -17.56
N SER A 30 5.35 28.14 -17.64
CA SER A 30 4.34 27.18 -18.12
C SER A 30 3.30 26.88 -17.05
N ASN A 31 3.73 26.80 -15.78
CA ASN A 31 2.87 26.59 -14.62
C ASN A 31 1.88 27.74 -14.46
N ASN A 32 2.38 28.97 -14.40
CA ASN A 32 1.62 30.20 -14.16
C ASN A 32 0.98 30.78 -15.44
N GLY A 33 0.79 29.94 -16.47
CA GLY A 33 0.42 30.39 -17.81
C GLY A 33 -0.46 29.37 -18.54
N PRO A 34 0.00 28.73 -19.62
CA PRO A 34 -0.81 27.79 -20.39
C PRO A 34 -1.40 26.63 -19.56
N TRP A 35 -0.66 26.11 -18.58
CA TRP A 35 -1.12 25.00 -17.76
C TRP A 35 -2.25 25.41 -16.80
N GLU A 36 -2.11 26.52 -16.09
CA GLU A 36 -3.16 27.05 -15.22
C GLU A 36 -4.47 27.36 -15.99
N LYS A 37 -4.36 27.99 -17.17
CA LYS A 37 -5.52 28.23 -18.05
C LYS A 37 -6.21 26.93 -18.45
N PHE A 38 -5.43 25.86 -18.63
CA PHE A 38 -5.92 24.55 -19.01
C PHE A 38 -6.60 23.81 -17.85
N GLU A 39 -6.01 23.83 -16.65
CA GLU A 39 -6.63 23.30 -15.43
C GLU A 39 -7.98 23.98 -15.15
N LYS A 40 -8.08 25.29 -15.38
CA LYS A 40 -9.33 26.05 -15.25
C LYS A 40 -10.40 25.53 -16.23
N LYS A 41 -10.06 25.35 -17.51
CA LYS A 41 -11.01 24.83 -18.51
C LYS A 41 -11.50 23.41 -18.20
N ILE A 42 -10.64 22.50 -17.74
CA ILE A 42 -11.09 21.15 -17.33
C ILE A 42 -12.04 21.24 -16.14
N ARG A 43 -11.72 22.10 -15.16
CA ARG A 43 -12.56 22.31 -13.98
C ARG A 43 -13.94 22.82 -14.37
N ASP A 44 -14.00 23.83 -15.25
CA ASP A 44 -15.26 24.41 -15.73
C ASP A 44 -16.08 23.38 -16.51
N TYR A 45 -15.42 22.61 -17.39
CA TYR A 45 -16.06 21.51 -18.12
C TYR A 45 -16.64 20.45 -17.17
N THR A 46 -15.89 20.06 -16.14
CA THR A 46 -16.33 19.08 -15.13
C THR A 46 -17.56 19.58 -14.38
N LYS A 47 -17.55 20.85 -13.96
CA LYS A 47 -18.67 21.47 -13.24
C LYS A 47 -19.93 21.55 -14.10
N ILE A 48 -19.80 22.11 -15.31
CA ILE A 48 -20.93 22.40 -16.19
C ILE A 48 -21.49 21.12 -16.81
N THR A 49 -20.62 20.19 -17.22
CA THR A 49 -21.03 19.03 -18.02
C THR A 49 -21.22 17.79 -17.16
N CYS A 50 -20.25 17.44 -16.32
CA CYS A 50 -20.30 16.21 -15.52
C CYS A 50 -21.14 16.39 -14.25
N GLY A 51 -21.07 17.57 -13.62
CA GLY A 51 -21.79 17.93 -12.41
C GLY A 51 -23.25 18.38 -12.62
N SER A 52 -23.72 18.51 -13.87
CA SER A 52 -25.11 18.85 -14.15
C SER A 52 -26.06 17.77 -13.61
N GLN A 53 -27.13 18.21 -12.95
CA GLN A 53 -28.18 17.33 -12.39
C GLN A 53 -28.82 16.42 -13.45
N THR A 54 -28.79 16.82 -14.72
CA THR A 54 -29.36 16.07 -15.84
C THR A 54 -28.41 15.04 -16.46
N ARG A 55 -27.08 15.15 -16.27
CA ARG A 55 -26.09 14.25 -16.92
C ARG A 55 -25.37 13.30 -15.97
N ARG A 56 -25.15 13.68 -14.70
CA ARG A 56 -24.48 12.86 -13.66
C ARG A 56 -23.30 12.02 -14.18
N GLY A 57 -22.38 12.66 -14.91
CA GLY A 57 -21.28 11.98 -15.58
C GLY A 57 -20.06 11.81 -14.67
N THR A 58 -19.30 10.74 -14.87
CA THR A 58 -17.97 10.57 -14.25
C THR A 58 -16.88 11.00 -15.24
N LEU A 59 -16.04 11.96 -14.85
CA LEU A 59 -14.88 12.35 -15.66
C LEU A 59 -13.70 11.43 -15.37
N TYR A 60 -13.21 10.75 -16.41
CA TYR A 60 -11.95 10.02 -16.38
C TYR A 60 -10.88 10.86 -17.06
N LEU A 61 -9.92 11.36 -16.27
CA LEU A 61 -8.85 12.22 -16.76
C LEU A 61 -7.54 11.42 -16.85
N LEU A 62 -7.04 11.24 -18.07
CA LEU A 62 -5.70 10.69 -18.33
C LEU A 62 -4.74 11.85 -18.58
N THR A 63 -3.70 11.97 -17.75
CA THR A 63 -2.62 12.94 -17.94
C THR A 63 -1.29 12.21 -18.04
N GLY A 64 -0.40 12.68 -18.91
CA GLY A 64 0.89 12.06 -19.15
C GLY A 64 1.90 13.04 -19.70
N ARG A 65 3.16 12.62 -19.73
CA ARG A 65 4.24 13.32 -20.42
C ARG A 65 4.32 12.81 -21.86
N SER A 66 4.54 13.71 -22.82
CA SER A 66 4.97 13.31 -24.17
C SER A 66 6.39 13.75 -24.44
N GLU A 67 7.12 12.85 -25.10
CA GLU A 67 8.48 13.10 -25.52
C GLU A 67 8.53 13.92 -26.82
N ASN A 68 7.46 13.93 -27.62
CA ASN A 68 7.37 14.68 -28.88
C ASN A 68 6.64 16.02 -28.67
N GLY A 69 7.35 17.13 -28.86
CA GLY A 69 6.81 18.50 -28.85
C GLY A 69 5.86 18.76 -30.03
N PHE A 70 4.95 19.72 -29.87
CA PHE A 70 4.19 20.24 -31.01
C PHE A 70 5.13 20.96 -32.00
N ASN A 71 4.86 20.84 -33.30
CA ASN A 71 5.50 21.59 -34.40
C ASN A 71 6.98 21.27 -34.73
N ALA A 72 7.37 19.99 -34.69
CA ALA A 72 8.65 19.52 -35.27
C ALA A 72 9.92 20.17 -34.68
N VAL A 73 9.86 20.68 -33.46
CA VAL A 73 11.06 21.08 -32.70
C VAL A 73 11.90 19.82 -32.44
N PRO A 74 13.14 19.70 -32.96
CA PRO A 74 13.91 18.47 -32.85
C PRO A 74 14.25 18.15 -31.39
N LYS A 75 14.15 16.88 -31.01
CA LYS A 75 14.64 16.34 -29.73
C LYS A 75 15.63 15.20 -29.99
N PRO A 76 16.68 15.03 -29.17
CA PRO A 76 17.68 13.98 -29.37
C PRO A 76 17.11 12.61 -28.96
N HIS A 77 17.14 11.69 -29.92
CA HIS A 77 16.93 10.22 -29.90
C HIS A 77 16.35 9.55 -28.64
N VAL A 78 15.20 8.87 -28.79
CA VAL A 78 14.98 7.43 -28.49
C VAL A 78 13.80 6.91 -29.33
N THR A 79 13.91 5.68 -29.84
CA THR A 79 13.02 4.96 -30.75
C THR A 79 11.94 4.11 -30.06
N SER A 80 10.76 4.08 -30.71
CA SER A 80 9.65 3.11 -30.63
C SER A 80 8.52 3.37 -29.61
N THR A 81 7.29 3.57 -30.12
CA THR A 81 6.02 3.68 -29.36
C THR A 81 4.91 2.86 -30.05
N PHE A 82 3.94 2.33 -29.28
CA PHE A 82 2.66 1.82 -29.79
C PHE A 82 1.49 2.33 -28.94
N THR A 83 0.30 2.43 -29.54
CA THR A 83 -0.95 2.81 -28.86
C THR A 83 -1.98 1.68 -29.01
N VAL A 84 -2.75 1.40 -27.95
CA VAL A 84 -3.85 0.42 -27.97
C VAL A 84 -5.18 1.17 -27.80
N ILE A 85 -6.13 0.89 -28.69
CA ILE A 85 -7.52 1.34 -28.56
C ILE A 85 -8.39 0.11 -28.27
N SER A 86 -9.33 0.25 -27.34
CA SER A 86 -10.36 -0.75 -27.05
C SER A 86 -11.73 -0.16 -27.39
N ASN A 87 -12.56 -0.93 -28.08
CA ASN A 87 -13.98 -0.60 -28.21
C ASN A 87 -14.69 -0.85 -26.88
N ASP A 88 -15.74 -0.07 -26.61
CA ASP A 88 -16.68 -0.29 -25.51
C ASP A 88 -18.04 -0.67 -26.12
N HIS A 89 -18.52 -1.88 -25.81
CA HIS A 89 -19.75 -2.43 -26.36
C HIS A 89 -20.36 -3.43 -25.35
N HIS A 90 -21.69 -3.49 -25.25
CA HIS A 90 -22.37 -4.35 -24.28
C HIS A 90 -22.34 -5.85 -24.68
N ASP A 91 -22.19 -6.16 -25.97
CA ASP A 91 -21.92 -7.52 -26.46
C ASP A 91 -20.43 -7.85 -26.36
N ARG A 92 -20.10 -8.90 -25.59
CA ARG A 92 -18.72 -9.35 -25.35
C ARG A 92 -18.00 -9.87 -26.59
N THR A 93 -18.73 -10.28 -27.63
CA THR A 93 -18.14 -10.76 -28.90
C THR A 93 -17.59 -9.62 -29.78
N GLN A 94 -17.92 -8.36 -29.43
CA GLN A 94 -17.54 -7.14 -30.17
C GLN A 94 -16.43 -6.33 -29.46
N LEU A 95 -15.92 -6.82 -28.33
CA LEU A 95 -14.79 -6.23 -27.61
C LEU A 95 -13.47 -6.56 -28.33
N ASN A 96 -13.14 -5.80 -29.38
CA ASN A 96 -11.86 -5.94 -30.08
C ASN A 96 -10.83 -4.91 -29.61
N GLN A 97 -9.61 -5.39 -29.37
CA GLN A 97 -8.42 -4.57 -29.14
C GLN A 97 -7.57 -4.57 -30.40
N THR A 98 -7.13 -3.41 -30.85
CA THR A 98 -6.23 -3.31 -32.00
C THR A 98 -5.09 -2.37 -31.67
N GLN A 99 -3.88 -2.89 -31.81
CA GLN A 99 -2.65 -2.11 -31.76
C GLN A 99 -2.53 -1.35 -33.09
N MET A 100 -2.34 -0.04 -33.05
CA MET A 100 -2.16 0.75 -34.25
C MET A 100 -1.12 1.86 -34.07
N SER A 101 -0.59 2.33 -35.20
CA SER A 101 0.37 3.44 -35.20
C SER A 101 -0.31 4.76 -34.82
N VAL A 102 0.48 5.73 -34.33
CA VAL A 102 -0.01 7.08 -34.00
C VAL A 102 -0.57 7.80 -35.25
N ILE A 103 -0.12 7.43 -36.44
CA ILE A 103 -0.58 7.97 -37.73
C ILE A 103 -2.00 7.47 -38.03
N ASP A 104 -2.29 6.19 -37.78
CA ASP A 104 -3.60 5.60 -38.02
C ASP A 104 -4.65 6.10 -37.03
N LEU A 105 -4.25 6.31 -35.77
CA LEU A 105 -5.09 6.95 -34.75
C LEU A 105 -5.50 8.37 -35.18
N LYS A 106 -4.55 9.15 -35.72
CA LYS A 106 -4.83 10.50 -36.25
C LYS A 106 -5.80 10.48 -37.44
N LYS A 107 -5.71 9.50 -38.34
CA LYS A 107 -6.68 9.33 -39.44
C LYS A 107 -8.09 9.00 -38.94
N ARG A 108 -8.21 8.07 -37.99
CA ARG A 108 -9.52 7.68 -37.40
C ARG A 108 -10.21 8.81 -36.67
N LEU A 109 -9.47 9.59 -35.87
CA LEU A 109 -10.04 10.73 -35.15
C LEU A 109 -10.47 11.88 -36.10
N LYS A 110 -9.83 12.02 -37.26
CA LYS A 110 -10.26 12.96 -38.30
C LYS A 110 -11.55 12.54 -39.01
N ALA A 111 -11.75 11.24 -39.25
CA ALA A 111 -12.96 10.72 -39.88
C ALA A 111 -14.22 10.90 -39.00
N ALA A 112 -14.09 10.79 -37.67
CA ALA A 112 -15.20 11.00 -36.74
C ALA A 112 -15.69 12.46 -36.65
N ALA A 113 -14.87 13.41 -37.10
CA ALA A 113 -15.20 14.84 -37.06
C ALA A 113 -16.03 15.31 -38.27
N SER A 114 -16.17 14.50 -39.35
CA SER A 114 -16.83 14.93 -40.59
C SER A 114 -18.28 14.48 -40.77
N THR A 115 -18.90 13.82 -39.78
CA THR A 115 -20.33 13.45 -39.84
C THR A 115 -21.16 14.33 -38.90
N THR A 116 -21.65 15.44 -39.46
CA THR A 116 -22.79 16.21 -38.91
C THR A 116 -24.12 15.58 -39.33
N ASN A 117 -25.11 15.71 -38.44
CA ASN A 117 -26.55 15.39 -38.56
C ASN A 117 -27.04 13.96 -38.24
N SER A 118 -27.62 13.81 -37.04
CA SER A 118 -29.09 13.78 -36.84
C SER A 118 -29.39 13.55 -35.36
N TYR A 119 -30.56 14.01 -34.92
CA TYR A 119 -31.05 13.94 -33.54
C TYR A 119 -31.10 12.47 -33.05
N SER A 120 -30.38 12.17 -31.95
CA SER A 120 -30.57 10.95 -31.17
C SER A 120 -30.19 11.22 -29.72
N THR A 121 -31.12 10.90 -28.81
CA THR A 121 -31.08 11.09 -27.35
C THR A 121 -30.23 10.02 -26.65
N THR A 122 -28.99 9.82 -27.12
CA THR A 122 -27.99 8.96 -26.45
C THR A 122 -26.82 9.80 -25.93
N PRO A 123 -26.30 9.54 -24.72
CA PRO A 123 -25.24 10.35 -24.13
C PRO A 123 -23.93 10.17 -24.91
N ARG A 124 -23.54 11.20 -25.66
CA ARG A 124 -22.25 11.26 -26.36
C ARG A 124 -21.09 11.30 -25.35
N LEU A 125 -20.19 10.33 -25.46
CA LEU A 125 -18.92 10.24 -24.74
C LEU A 125 -18.03 11.46 -25.12
N SER A 126 -17.47 12.15 -24.14
CA SER A 126 -16.45 13.18 -24.37
C SER A 126 -15.14 12.73 -23.72
N VAL A 127 -14.21 12.24 -24.54
CA VAL A 127 -12.86 11.89 -24.11
C VAL A 127 -11.93 13.03 -24.49
N ILE A 128 -11.38 13.75 -23.51
CA ILE A 128 -10.34 14.77 -23.74
C ILE A 128 -8.98 14.11 -23.42
N VAL A 129 -8.19 13.82 -24.45
CA VAL A 129 -6.80 13.37 -24.33
C VAL A 129 -5.89 14.60 -24.34
N VAL A 130 -5.10 14.79 -23.29
CA VAL A 130 -4.23 15.96 -23.15
C VAL A 130 -2.78 15.52 -23.16
N ILE A 131 -2.03 16.03 -24.14
CA ILE A 131 -0.60 15.78 -24.29
C ILE A 131 0.14 17.10 -24.11
N ALA A 132 0.96 17.22 -23.05
CA ALA A 132 1.84 18.37 -22.81
C ALA A 132 3.33 17.93 -22.89
N THR A 133 4.22 18.84 -23.32
CA THR A 133 5.61 18.54 -23.73
C THR A 133 6.66 19.47 -23.09
N TYR A 134 7.95 19.04 -23.15
CA TYR A 134 9.26 19.71 -22.84
C TYR A 134 9.85 19.47 -21.42
N GLN A 135 11.16 19.56 -21.07
CA GLN A 135 12.53 19.40 -21.66
C GLN A 135 13.47 19.00 -20.47
N LEU A 136 14.51 18.16 -20.67
CA LEU A 136 15.42 17.67 -19.60
C LEU A 136 16.86 18.19 -19.81
N LEU A 137 17.52 18.65 -18.73
CA LEU A 137 18.98 18.72 -18.63
C LEU A 137 19.52 17.31 -18.34
N LYS A 138 20.46 16.82 -19.15
CA LYS A 138 21.05 15.48 -19.07
C LYS A 138 22.00 15.31 -17.88
N SER A 139 22.03 14.08 -17.35
CA SER A 139 23.24 13.40 -16.87
C SER A 139 23.15 11.91 -17.32
N PRO A 140 24.27 11.25 -17.68
CA PRO A 140 24.29 10.16 -18.68
C PRO A 140 24.13 8.72 -18.13
N ASN A 141 23.63 7.85 -19.03
CA ASN A 141 23.78 6.37 -19.13
C ASN A 141 22.97 5.52 -18.13
N GLU A 142 21.78 5.01 -18.52
CA GLU A 142 21.48 3.74 -19.22
C GLU A 142 21.91 2.47 -18.43
N GLY A 143 21.05 1.47 -18.17
CA GLY A 143 20.12 0.87 -19.12
C GLY A 143 18.73 0.46 -18.61
N THR A 144 17.89 0.35 -19.62
CA THR A 144 16.43 0.22 -19.69
C THR A 144 15.96 -1.22 -19.52
N ARG A 145 14.81 -1.41 -18.85
CA ARG A 145 13.76 -2.39 -19.18
C ARG A 145 12.53 -2.13 -18.31
N PHE A 146 11.51 -1.48 -18.87
CA PHE A 146 10.16 -1.49 -18.29
C PHE A 146 9.20 -2.04 -19.34
N PHE A 147 8.80 -3.29 -19.14
CA PHE A 147 7.63 -3.89 -19.79
C PHE A 147 6.38 -3.28 -19.18
N SER A 148 5.55 -2.66 -20.01
CA SER A 148 4.23 -2.16 -19.62
C SER A 148 3.19 -3.28 -19.72
N SER A 149 2.89 -3.90 -18.59
CA SER A 149 1.60 -4.53 -18.33
C SER A 149 1.03 -3.86 -17.08
N GLY A 150 -0.19 -3.32 -17.13
CA GLY A 150 -0.77 -2.44 -16.11
C GLY A 150 -0.36 -2.78 -14.67
N LEU A 151 0.48 -1.94 -14.06
CA LEU A 151 1.12 -2.27 -12.79
C LEU A 151 0.64 -1.31 -11.70
N HIS A 152 -0.32 -1.77 -10.90
CA HIS A 152 -0.54 -1.27 -9.53
C HIS A 152 0.81 -1.31 -8.81
N VAL A 153 1.55 -0.19 -8.73
CA VAL A 153 2.71 -0.11 -7.83
C VAL A 153 2.15 -0.25 -6.41
N PRO A 154 2.48 -1.31 -5.68
CA PRO A 154 1.85 -1.53 -4.41
C PRO A 154 2.46 -0.53 -3.41
N LEU A 155 1.66 0.48 -3.05
CA LEU A 155 2.03 1.71 -2.34
C LEU A 155 2.80 1.52 -1.02
N PHE A 156 2.73 0.33 -0.43
CA PHE A 156 3.23 0.01 0.91
C PHE A 156 4.52 -0.81 0.90
N PHE A 157 5.11 -1.05 -0.27
CA PHE A 157 6.31 -1.87 -0.40
C PHE A 157 7.46 -1.05 -0.97
N VAL A 158 8.67 -1.32 -0.45
CA VAL A 158 9.89 -0.71 -0.98
C VAL A 158 10.06 -1.13 -2.44
N GLY A 159 10.32 -0.16 -3.32
CA GLY A 159 10.48 -0.41 -4.76
C GLY A 159 9.26 -1.04 -5.45
N GLY A 160 8.09 -1.04 -4.80
CA GLY A 160 6.87 -1.67 -5.33
C GLY A 160 6.93 -3.20 -5.42
N LYS A 161 7.85 -3.86 -4.71
CA LYS A 161 7.96 -5.33 -4.74
C LYS A 161 7.54 -5.93 -3.39
N ARG A 162 6.60 -6.87 -3.44
CA ARG A 162 6.10 -7.61 -2.27
C ARG A 162 7.16 -8.57 -1.72
N PRO A 163 7.07 -8.98 -0.44
CA PRO A 163 7.82 -10.12 0.08
C PRO A 163 7.61 -11.36 -0.80
N VAL A 164 8.65 -12.19 -0.89
CA VAL A 164 8.63 -13.46 -1.61
C VAL A 164 9.21 -14.57 -0.74
N GLY A 165 8.81 -15.81 -1.02
CA GLY A 165 9.35 -17.01 -0.35
C GLY A 165 8.78 -17.29 1.04
N LEU A 166 7.78 -16.53 1.51
CA LEU A 166 7.08 -16.87 2.76
C LEU A 166 6.33 -18.20 2.63
N PRO A 167 6.27 -19.04 3.67
CA PRO A 167 5.52 -20.29 3.65
C PRO A 167 4.03 -20.09 3.34
N ASP A 168 3.42 -21.06 2.65
CA ASP A 168 1.98 -21.10 2.33
C ASP A 168 1.41 -19.89 1.56
N PHE A 169 2.27 -19.04 1.03
CA PHE A 169 1.90 -17.75 0.46
C PHE A 169 0.86 -17.85 -0.68
N ASN A 170 0.81 -18.98 -1.39
CA ASN A 170 -0.13 -19.25 -2.48
C ASN A 170 -1.61 -19.21 -2.05
N ARG A 171 -1.90 -19.38 -0.75
CA ARG A 171 -3.28 -19.35 -0.21
C ARG A 171 -3.76 -17.93 0.08
N GLY A 172 -2.86 -16.95 0.10
CA GLY A 172 -3.15 -15.62 0.62
C GLY A 172 -3.90 -14.70 -0.33
N LYS A 173 -4.64 -13.74 0.25
CA LYS A 173 -5.37 -12.69 -0.45
C LYS A 173 -4.96 -11.32 0.07
N GLU A 174 -4.60 -10.41 -0.84
CA GLU A 174 -4.32 -9.02 -0.46
C GLU A 174 -5.62 -8.25 -0.19
N LEU A 175 -5.71 -7.64 0.99
CA LEU A 175 -6.83 -6.82 1.42
C LEU A 175 -6.33 -5.40 1.74
N LYS A 176 -6.97 -4.40 1.13
CA LYS A 176 -6.68 -2.97 1.36
C LYS A 176 -7.56 -2.44 2.50
N HIS A 177 -7.00 -1.62 3.37
CA HIS A 177 -7.71 -1.12 4.56
C HIS A 177 -7.73 0.41 4.64
N GLY A 178 -8.92 0.99 4.74
CA GLY A 178 -9.14 2.44 4.77
C GLY A 178 -9.54 3.01 3.40
N ALA A 179 -10.07 4.25 3.41
CA ALA A 179 -10.42 5.01 2.22
C ALA A 179 -9.88 6.46 2.37
N PRO A 180 -8.79 6.83 1.66
CA PRO A 180 -7.94 5.96 0.84
C PRO A 180 -7.22 4.88 1.68
N PRO A 181 -6.70 3.80 1.07
CA PRO A 181 -6.00 2.75 1.80
C PRO A 181 -4.82 3.29 2.62
N SER A 182 -4.75 2.86 3.87
CA SER A 182 -3.71 3.20 4.84
C SER A 182 -2.66 2.09 5.01
N PHE A 183 -3.04 0.85 4.73
CA PHE A 183 -2.17 -0.33 4.70
C PHE A 183 -2.83 -1.48 3.92
N VAL A 184 -2.07 -2.55 3.71
CA VAL A 184 -2.58 -3.82 3.18
C VAL A 184 -2.28 -4.96 4.14
N SER A 185 -3.16 -5.96 4.19
CA SER A 185 -2.89 -7.25 4.82
C SER A 185 -2.91 -8.34 3.78
N PHE A 186 -1.89 -9.20 3.78
CA PHE A 186 -1.90 -10.43 3.00
C PHE A 186 -2.49 -11.54 3.87
N PHE A 187 -3.77 -11.81 3.66
CA PHE A 187 -4.62 -12.58 4.57
C PHE A 187 -4.69 -14.05 4.16
N ASP A 188 -4.50 -14.96 5.10
CA ASP A 188 -4.74 -16.38 4.94
C ASP A 188 -6.22 -16.70 5.26
N PRO A 189 -7.06 -17.03 4.26
CA PRO A 189 -8.47 -17.34 4.49
C PRO A 189 -8.68 -18.70 5.18
N VAL A 190 -7.68 -19.59 5.19
CA VAL A 190 -7.79 -20.92 5.83
C VAL A 190 -7.59 -20.80 7.34
N THR A 191 -6.57 -20.05 7.77
CA THR A 191 -6.26 -19.89 9.20
C THR A 191 -6.94 -18.68 9.84
N ASN A 192 -7.62 -17.87 9.03
CA ASN A 192 -8.23 -16.59 9.41
C ASN A 192 -7.25 -15.62 10.09
N THR A 193 -6.00 -15.61 9.63
CA THR A 193 -4.94 -14.72 10.12
C THR A 193 -4.14 -14.13 8.97
N PRO A 194 -3.58 -12.92 9.11
CA PRO A 194 -2.62 -12.40 8.14
C PRO A 194 -1.32 -13.19 8.14
N PHE A 195 -0.76 -13.45 6.97
CA PHE A 195 0.66 -13.77 6.82
C PHE A 195 1.50 -12.57 7.26
N TYR A 196 1.15 -11.40 6.73
CA TYR A 196 1.68 -10.11 7.18
C TYR A 196 0.71 -8.96 6.86
N SER A 197 0.96 -7.80 7.48
CA SER A 197 0.44 -6.51 7.05
C SER A 197 1.59 -5.57 6.67
N ALA A 198 1.45 -4.91 5.52
CA ALA A 198 2.42 -3.95 4.98
C ALA A 198 1.87 -2.52 5.07
N TYR A 199 2.67 -1.63 5.63
CA TYR A 199 2.30 -0.25 5.90
C TYR A 199 3.54 0.64 5.84
N LYS A 200 3.33 1.95 5.79
CA LYS A 200 4.44 2.90 5.78
C LYS A 200 4.12 4.17 6.56
N VAL A 201 5.17 4.84 7.02
CA VAL A 201 5.11 6.17 7.63
C VAL A 201 5.92 7.11 6.75
N LEU A 202 5.24 8.14 6.24
CA LEU A 202 5.86 9.23 5.50
C LEU A 202 6.55 10.22 6.46
N PRO A 203 7.56 10.99 6.00
CA PRO A 203 8.22 12.00 6.84
C PRO A 203 7.25 12.98 7.50
N GLY A 204 6.28 13.48 6.73
CA GLY A 204 5.25 14.39 7.25
C GLY A 204 4.27 13.76 8.25
N GLN A 205 4.16 12.42 8.27
CA GLN A 205 3.34 11.68 9.23
C GLN A 205 4.13 11.38 10.51
N ALA A 206 5.43 11.07 10.39
CA ALA A 206 6.30 10.71 11.51
C ALA A 206 6.25 11.74 12.64
N LYS A 207 6.36 13.04 12.31
CA LYS A 207 6.28 14.14 13.29
C LYS A 207 4.98 14.19 14.10
N ASN A 208 3.91 13.58 13.59
CA ASN A 208 2.57 13.57 14.20
C ASN A 208 2.24 12.23 14.87
N ILE A 209 3.18 11.27 14.93
CA ILE A 209 2.98 10.06 15.73
C ILE A 209 2.85 10.47 17.22
N ASP A 210 1.89 9.82 17.88
CA ASP A 210 1.37 10.04 19.23
C ASP A 210 0.44 11.27 19.37
N LYS A 211 0.04 11.90 18.26
CA LYS A 211 -0.91 13.03 18.27
C LYS A 211 -2.30 12.62 18.77
N HIS A 212 -2.77 11.43 18.42
CA HIS A 212 -4.08 10.92 18.83
C HIS A 212 -3.94 9.70 19.73
N LYS A 213 -4.78 9.65 20.78
CA LYS A 213 -4.86 8.50 21.68
C LYS A 213 -5.62 7.35 21.01
N ARG A 214 -5.24 6.11 21.38
CA ARG A 214 -5.92 4.90 20.93
C ARG A 214 -7.41 4.94 21.30
N PRO A 215 -8.33 4.60 20.38
CA PRO A 215 -9.75 4.52 20.72
C PRO A 215 -9.99 3.44 21.80
N LYS A 216 -10.73 3.79 22.87
CA LYS A 216 -10.99 2.90 24.00
C LYS A 216 -11.91 1.72 23.63
N ASN A 217 -12.97 1.97 22.85
CA ASN A 217 -14.02 1.00 22.53
C ASN A 217 -14.09 0.72 21.02
N ALA A 218 -12.95 0.41 20.42
CA ALA A 218 -12.92 0.13 18.98
C ALA A 218 -13.61 -1.18 18.65
N ILE A 219 -14.48 -1.14 17.63
CA ILE A 219 -15.20 -2.30 17.13
C ILE A 219 -14.32 -3.06 16.15
N TRP A 220 -14.08 -4.34 16.43
CA TRP A 220 -13.34 -5.23 15.55
C TRP A 220 -14.21 -5.78 14.44
N LYS A 221 -13.78 -5.59 13.19
CA LYS A 221 -14.49 -6.08 12.01
C LYS A 221 -13.99 -7.47 11.62
N ASN A 222 -14.92 -8.41 11.43
CA ASN A 222 -14.64 -9.71 10.85
C ASN A 222 -14.03 -9.58 9.43
N PRO A 223 -13.29 -10.59 8.95
CA PRO A 223 -12.84 -10.64 7.56
C PRO A 223 -14.02 -10.60 6.57
N PRO A 224 -13.84 -9.99 5.39
CA PRO A 224 -14.87 -10.01 4.35
C PRO A 224 -15.26 -11.45 3.99
N GLY A 225 -16.56 -11.76 4.03
CA GLY A 225 -17.08 -13.09 3.69
C GLY A 225 -16.96 -14.15 4.80
N VAL A 226 -16.25 -13.89 5.90
CA VAL A 226 -16.08 -14.85 7.00
C VAL A 226 -16.61 -14.27 8.31
N ARG A 227 -17.91 -14.46 8.57
CA ARG A 227 -18.52 -14.14 9.87
C ARG A 227 -18.08 -15.17 10.92
N GLY A 228 -18.06 -14.77 12.19
CA GLY A 228 -17.76 -15.68 13.32
C GLY A 228 -16.31 -15.73 13.77
N VAL A 229 -15.37 -15.09 13.04
CA VAL A 229 -13.95 -15.05 13.46
C VAL A 229 -13.79 -14.34 14.80
N ASN A 230 -14.54 -13.27 15.05
CA ASN A 230 -14.53 -12.59 16.34
C ASN A 230 -14.95 -13.50 17.50
N ASP A 231 -15.92 -14.38 17.26
CA ASP A 231 -16.41 -15.35 18.24
C ASP A 231 -15.39 -16.46 18.48
N ALA A 232 -14.73 -16.93 17.42
CA ALA A 232 -13.60 -17.85 17.53
C ALA A 232 -12.46 -17.26 18.39
N TYR A 233 -12.17 -15.96 18.29
CA TYR A 233 -11.24 -15.28 19.21
C TYR A 233 -11.71 -15.32 20.67
N MET A 234 -13.02 -15.16 20.93
CA MET A 234 -13.56 -15.24 22.29
C MET A 234 -13.45 -16.65 22.85
N LEU A 235 -13.73 -17.67 22.05
CA LEU A 235 -13.59 -19.08 22.42
C LEU A 235 -12.12 -19.46 22.66
N ALA A 236 -11.20 -19.04 21.79
CA ALA A 236 -9.77 -19.25 21.97
C ALA A 236 -9.27 -18.62 23.29
N ASN A 237 -9.75 -17.42 23.62
CA ASN A 237 -9.42 -16.76 24.87
C ASN A 237 -10.04 -17.46 26.09
N ALA A 238 -11.24 -18.01 25.99
CA ALA A 238 -11.84 -18.81 27.06
C ALA A 238 -11.05 -20.10 27.30
N GLU A 239 -10.65 -20.79 26.23
CA GLU A 239 -9.80 -21.98 26.33
C GLU A 239 -8.44 -21.66 26.95
N ALA A 240 -7.78 -20.59 26.50
CA ALA A 240 -6.49 -20.16 27.06
C ALA A 240 -6.58 -19.91 28.57
N GLN A 241 -7.65 -19.25 29.03
CA GLN A 241 -7.84 -19.00 30.46
C GLN A 241 -8.00 -20.29 31.26
N ARG A 242 -8.71 -21.28 30.71
CA ARG A 242 -8.87 -22.59 31.34
C ARG A 242 -7.57 -23.40 31.36
N LYS A 243 -6.86 -23.48 30.23
CA LYS A 243 -5.65 -24.31 30.07
C LYS A 243 -4.42 -23.71 30.76
N PHE A 244 -4.32 -22.39 30.82
CA PHE A 244 -3.09 -21.69 31.22
C PHE A 244 -3.34 -20.79 32.42
N LYS A 245 -3.99 -21.27 33.48
CA LYS A 245 -4.11 -20.56 34.78
C LYS A 245 -4.55 -19.09 34.63
N GLY A 246 -5.62 -18.85 33.86
CA GLY A 246 -6.18 -17.52 33.62
C GLY A 246 -5.43 -16.64 32.63
N GLN A 247 -4.40 -17.14 31.93
CA GLN A 247 -3.75 -16.38 30.85
C GLN A 247 -4.70 -16.18 29.67
N LYS A 248 -4.60 -15.01 29.02
CA LYS A 248 -5.56 -14.55 28.01
C LYS A 248 -4.91 -14.45 26.64
N ILE A 249 -5.74 -14.59 25.61
CA ILE A 249 -5.40 -14.32 24.21
C ILE A 249 -6.10 -13.02 23.79
N ALA A 250 -5.32 -12.14 23.16
CA ALA A 250 -5.77 -10.90 22.57
C ALA A 250 -5.79 -10.98 21.04
N ARG A 251 -6.44 -9.98 20.44
CA ARG A 251 -6.34 -9.67 19.00
C ARG A 251 -5.07 -8.83 18.79
N GLY A 252 -3.94 -9.51 18.63
CA GLY A 252 -2.62 -8.88 18.44
C GLY A 252 -2.56 -8.22 17.06
N HIS A 253 -2.29 -6.92 17.00
CA HIS A 253 -2.30 -6.18 15.72
C HIS A 253 -1.03 -6.52 14.92
N MET A 254 -1.16 -6.64 13.60
CA MET A 254 -0.01 -6.65 12.69
C MET A 254 0.42 -5.22 12.36
N ASN A 255 -0.45 -4.40 11.77
CA ASN A 255 -0.27 -2.95 11.73
C ASN A 255 -0.78 -2.32 13.04
N PRO A 256 0.09 -1.84 13.94
CA PRO A 256 -0.32 -1.36 15.25
C PRO A 256 -1.10 -0.05 15.17
N SER A 257 -2.15 0.11 15.96
CA SER A 257 -2.92 1.37 15.97
C SER A 257 -2.06 2.59 16.35
N ALA A 258 -1.09 2.40 17.25
CA ALA A 258 -0.28 3.49 17.79
C ALA A 258 0.69 4.11 16.77
N ILE A 259 1.23 3.36 15.80
CA ILE A 259 2.08 3.97 14.76
C ILE A 259 1.25 4.81 13.77
N ASN A 260 -0.06 4.56 13.69
CA ASN A 260 -1.01 5.29 12.87
C ASN A 260 -1.66 6.48 13.61
N SER A 261 -1.18 6.82 14.81
CA SER A 261 -1.75 7.87 15.68
C SER A 261 -1.65 9.30 15.13
N PHE A 262 -1.03 9.49 13.96
CA PHE A 262 -1.07 10.74 13.21
C PHE A 262 -2.41 10.99 12.50
N ASP A 263 -3.25 9.97 12.28
CA ASP A 263 -4.58 10.10 11.67
C ASP A 263 -5.57 9.10 12.30
N THR A 264 -6.64 9.61 12.93
CA THR A 264 -7.65 8.76 13.59
C THR A 264 -8.36 7.79 12.64
N ARG A 265 -8.48 8.10 11.34
CA ARG A 265 -9.05 7.20 10.33
C ARG A 265 -8.12 6.01 10.09
N PHE A 266 -6.80 6.25 10.07
CA PHE A 266 -5.79 5.21 9.91
C PHE A 266 -5.78 4.31 11.16
N MET A 267 -5.85 4.91 12.36
CA MET A 267 -6.01 4.15 13.60
C MET A 267 -7.23 3.24 13.56
N LYS A 268 -8.41 3.78 13.20
CA LYS A 268 -9.67 3.03 13.11
C LYS A 268 -9.59 1.89 12.08
N ALA A 269 -8.87 2.09 10.97
CA ALA A 269 -8.69 1.06 9.93
C ALA A 269 -7.93 -0.18 10.45
N THR A 270 -7.09 -0.04 11.49
CA THR A 270 -6.33 -1.17 12.07
C THR A 270 -7.19 -2.19 12.83
N PHE A 271 -8.43 -1.84 13.20
CA PHE A 271 -9.33 -2.69 14.00
C PHE A 271 -10.16 -3.64 13.11
N THR A 272 -9.47 -4.49 12.38
CA THR A 272 -10.05 -5.61 11.62
C THR A 272 -9.28 -6.88 11.92
N LEU A 273 -9.99 -8.01 11.97
CA LEU A 273 -9.37 -9.31 12.25
C LEU A 273 -8.49 -9.80 11.10
N THR A 274 -8.57 -9.17 9.92
CA THR A 274 -7.61 -9.37 8.82
C THR A 274 -6.23 -8.75 9.09
N ASN A 275 -6.14 -7.89 10.10
CA ASN A 275 -4.91 -7.25 10.59
C ASN A 275 -4.51 -7.78 11.98
N ALA A 276 -5.00 -8.97 12.38
CA ALA A 276 -4.73 -9.49 13.71
C ALA A 276 -4.50 -11.00 13.76
N VAL A 277 -3.68 -11.41 14.73
CA VAL A 277 -3.47 -12.81 15.10
C VAL A 277 -3.87 -13.03 16.56
N PRO A 278 -4.24 -14.27 16.95
CA PRO A 278 -4.34 -14.64 18.36
C PRO A 278 -2.97 -14.49 19.02
N GLN A 279 -2.85 -13.59 19.99
CA GLN A 279 -1.58 -13.35 20.67
C GLN A 279 -1.79 -13.36 22.19
N PHE A 280 -1.01 -14.14 22.93
CA PHE A 280 -1.07 -14.14 24.38
C PHE A 280 -0.82 -12.73 24.92
N THR A 281 -1.63 -12.30 25.89
CA THR A 281 -1.55 -10.94 26.44
C THR A 281 -0.19 -10.63 27.06
N LYS A 282 0.51 -11.65 27.58
CA LYS A 282 1.89 -11.52 28.10
C LYS A 282 2.90 -11.16 27.00
N SER A 283 2.72 -11.67 25.78
CA SER A 283 3.48 -11.25 24.60
C SER A 283 3.01 -9.89 24.10
N ASN A 284 1.72 -9.76 23.75
CA ASN A 284 1.13 -8.58 23.11
C ASN A 284 1.29 -7.28 23.91
N SER A 285 1.04 -7.32 25.23
CA SER A 285 1.10 -6.14 26.11
C SER A 285 2.42 -6.02 26.88
N GLY A 286 3.33 -6.98 26.71
CA GLY A 286 4.66 -6.99 27.30
C GLY A 286 5.71 -6.67 26.24
N PRO A 287 6.65 -7.60 25.93
CA PRO A 287 7.78 -7.34 25.04
C PRO A 287 7.36 -6.80 23.67
N TRP A 288 6.24 -7.27 23.12
CA TRP A 288 5.79 -6.84 21.79
C TRP A 288 5.41 -5.36 21.77
N ARG A 289 4.64 -4.89 22.77
CA ARG A 289 4.31 -3.47 22.95
C ARG A 289 5.56 -2.61 23.07
N ASP A 290 6.56 -3.10 23.77
CA ASP A 290 7.81 -2.36 23.98
C ASP A 290 8.58 -2.23 22.66
N SER A 291 8.62 -3.28 21.84
CA SER A 291 9.16 -3.22 20.46
C SER A 291 8.39 -2.26 19.56
N GLU A 292 7.05 -2.31 19.57
CA GLU A 292 6.23 -1.33 18.84
C GLU A 292 6.55 0.10 19.30
N GLY A 293 6.82 0.31 20.60
CA GLY A 293 7.27 1.58 21.16
C GLY A 293 8.60 2.05 20.57
N LYS A 294 9.60 1.17 20.51
CA LYS A 294 10.90 1.46 19.90
C LYS A 294 10.80 1.77 18.40
N ILE A 295 9.95 1.04 17.68
CA ILE A 295 9.69 1.29 16.26
C ILE A 295 9.04 2.67 16.06
N ARG A 296 8.07 3.04 16.90
CA ARG A 296 7.47 4.39 16.87
C ARG A 296 8.52 5.47 17.14
N LYS A 297 9.38 5.26 18.13
CA LYS A 297 10.49 6.18 18.45
C LYS A 297 11.43 6.32 17.25
N TYR A 298 11.90 5.21 16.67
CA TYR A 298 12.73 5.21 15.46
C TYR A 298 12.07 5.94 14.28
N ALA A 299 10.77 5.71 14.04
CA ALA A 299 10.02 6.40 12.99
C ALA A 299 10.04 7.92 13.19
N LYS A 300 9.87 8.39 14.43
CA LYS A 300 9.82 9.82 14.79
C LYS A 300 11.19 10.49 14.78
N THR A 301 12.16 9.89 15.46
CA THR A 301 13.42 10.56 15.83
C THR A 301 14.53 10.30 14.84
N THR A 302 14.45 9.20 14.09
CA THR A 302 15.53 8.76 13.20
C THR A 302 15.08 8.76 11.75
N CYS A 303 14.11 7.91 11.38
CA CYS A 303 13.72 7.78 9.98
C CYS A 303 13.05 9.04 9.43
N GLY A 304 12.00 9.52 10.12
CA GLY A 304 11.24 10.71 9.74
C GLY A 304 11.79 12.01 10.30
N SER A 305 13.04 12.05 10.78
CA SER A 305 13.66 13.27 11.31
C SER A 305 13.75 14.35 10.24
N GLN A 306 13.92 15.62 10.65
CA GLN A 306 14.09 16.73 9.71
C GLN A 306 15.35 16.59 8.85
N THR A 307 16.39 15.95 9.37
CA THR A 307 17.65 15.74 8.65
C THR A 307 17.53 14.59 7.65
N ARG A 308 16.87 13.49 8.03
CA ARG A 308 16.78 12.30 7.17
C ARG A 308 15.61 12.37 6.19
N GLN A 309 14.46 12.90 6.61
CA GLN A 309 13.22 12.96 5.83
C GLN A 309 12.89 11.63 5.12
N GLY A 310 13.10 10.52 5.83
CA GLY A 310 12.93 9.18 5.30
C GLY A 310 11.49 8.66 5.39
N THR A 311 11.14 7.79 4.45
CA THR A 311 9.92 6.99 4.51
C THR A 311 10.23 5.64 5.13
N LEU A 312 9.55 5.30 6.22
CA LEU A 312 9.67 4.01 6.88
C LEU A 312 8.64 3.03 6.33
N TYR A 313 9.10 1.97 5.67
CA TYR A 313 8.27 0.85 5.22
C TYR A 313 8.34 -0.27 6.25
N LEU A 314 7.20 -0.87 6.58
CA LEU A 314 7.08 -1.87 7.63
C LEU A 314 6.26 -3.06 7.15
N LEU A 315 6.73 -4.23 7.55
CA LEU A 315 6.06 -5.52 7.41
C LEU A 315 5.97 -6.12 8.81
N THR A 316 4.76 -6.40 9.27
CA THR A 316 4.55 -7.18 10.49
C THR A 316 3.81 -8.45 10.14
N GLY A 317 4.32 -9.59 10.57
CA GLY A 317 3.72 -10.87 10.24
C GLY A 317 3.80 -11.89 11.36
N ARG A 318 3.23 -13.05 11.06
CA ARG A 318 3.30 -14.23 11.91
C ARG A 318 4.40 -15.17 11.45
N SER A 319 4.86 -16.02 12.35
CA SER A 319 5.73 -17.15 12.05
C SER A 319 5.27 -18.39 12.80
N GLU A 320 5.35 -19.53 12.12
CA GLU A 320 5.21 -20.86 12.73
C GLU A 320 6.55 -21.41 13.22
N ASN A 321 7.64 -20.64 13.07
CA ASN A 321 8.93 -20.85 13.73
C ASN A 321 9.06 -19.91 14.94
N GLY A 322 9.81 -20.34 15.95
CA GLY A 322 10.04 -19.59 17.18
C GLY A 322 11.53 -19.42 17.52
N LEU A 323 11.80 -18.56 18.48
CA LEU A 323 13.12 -18.30 19.02
C LEU A 323 13.49 -19.32 20.11
N LYS A 324 14.78 -19.67 20.15
CA LYS A 324 15.40 -20.50 21.20
C LYS A 324 14.76 -21.90 21.36
N GLY A 325 14.21 -22.46 20.29
CA GLY A 325 13.60 -23.80 20.31
C GLY A 325 12.40 -23.93 21.25
N VAL A 326 11.76 -22.82 21.61
CA VAL A 326 10.58 -22.84 22.51
C VAL A 326 9.38 -23.39 21.77
N THR A 327 8.81 -24.48 22.28
CA THR A 327 7.58 -25.07 21.74
C THR A 327 6.39 -24.11 21.86
N LYS A 328 5.60 -24.06 20.79
CA LYS A 328 4.33 -23.32 20.72
C LYS A 328 3.31 -23.86 21.73
N PRO A 329 2.60 -23.00 22.49
CA PRO A 329 1.49 -23.46 23.34
C PRO A 329 0.38 -24.13 22.55
N SER A 330 -0.13 -25.26 23.06
CA SER A 330 -1.22 -26.01 22.44
C SER A 330 -2.60 -25.40 22.76
N ILE A 331 -3.13 -24.67 21.79
CA ILE A 331 -4.50 -24.10 21.75
C ILE A 331 -5.23 -24.77 20.59
N THR A 332 -6.53 -25.08 20.75
CA THR A 332 -7.36 -25.56 19.63
C THR A 332 -7.33 -24.56 18.49
N ASN A 333 -7.18 -25.04 17.25
CA ASN A 333 -7.16 -24.17 16.06
C ASN A 333 -8.53 -24.11 15.35
N THR A 334 -9.54 -24.81 15.85
CA THR A 334 -10.84 -24.98 15.21
C THR A 334 -11.96 -24.82 16.22
N PHE A 335 -12.90 -23.91 15.94
CA PHE A 335 -13.95 -23.50 16.88
C PHE A 335 -15.33 -23.62 16.26
N LYS A 336 -16.28 -24.23 16.98
CA LYS A 336 -17.70 -24.22 16.58
C LYS A 336 -18.33 -22.88 16.95
N VAL A 337 -18.78 -22.13 15.96
CA VAL A 337 -19.46 -20.84 16.10
C VAL A 337 -20.80 -20.93 15.39
N ALA A 338 -21.88 -20.96 16.18
CA ALA A 338 -23.22 -21.28 15.69
C ALA A 338 -23.20 -22.59 14.86
N THR A 339 -23.66 -22.56 13.61
CA THR A 339 -23.67 -23.72 12.69
C THR A 339 -22.37 -23.89 11.89
N LYS A 340 -21.36 -23.04 12.11
CA LYS A 340 -20.11 -23.04 11.34
C LYS A 340 -18.93 -23.49 12.18
N THR A 341 -17.99 -24.16 11.53
CA THR A 341 -16.66 -24.43 12.08
C THR A 341 -15.70 -23.38 11.55
N ILE A 342 -15.13 -22.57 12.45
CA ILE A 342 -14.18 -21.50 12.14
C ILE A 342 -12.79 -21.93 12.58
N ARG A 343 -11.85 -21.97 11.63
CA ARG A 343 -10.43 -22.17 11.93
C ARG A 343 -9.78 -20.84 12.31
N LEU A 344 -8.98 -20.84 13.36
CA LEU A 344 -8.24 -19.67 13.86
C LEU A 344 -6.92 -20.15 14.49
N ASP A 345 -5.84 -19.98 13.75
CA ASP A 345 -4.53 -20.48 14.19
C ASP A 345 -3.81 -19.39 15.02
N THR A 346 -3.38 -19.76 16.23
CA THR A 346 -2.46 -18.94 17.05
C THR A 346 -1.05 -19.17 16.50
N PRO A 347 -0.24 -18.17 16.11
CA PRO A 347 1.12 -18.39 15.61
C PRO A 347 2.13 -18.67 16.73
N GLN A 348 3.28 -19.27 16.40
CA GLN A 348 4.37 -19.48 17.37
C GLN A 348 5.09 -18.18 17.72
N ALA A 349 5.26 -17.28 16.76
CA ALA A 349 5.91 -15.99 16.96
C ALA A 349 5.29 -14.90 16.08
N VAL A 350 5.61 -13.66 16.42
CA VAL A 350 5.32 -12.47 15.60
C VAL A 350 6.62 -11.74 15.32
N TRP A 351 6.67 -11.07 14.17
CA TRP A 351 7.86 -10.35 13.74
C TRP A 351 7.51 -9.04 13.04
N THR A 352 8.44 -8.08 13.08
CA THR A 352 8.37 -6.85 12.30
C THR A 352 9.71 -6.59 11.63
N ALA A 353 9.68 -6.36 10.33
CA ALA A 353 10.81 -5.85 9.56
C ALA A 353 10.51 -4.42 9.13
N GLY A 354 11.46 -3.51 9.31
CA GLY A 354 11.37 -2.13 8.87
C GLY A 354 12.51 -1.77 7.95
N CYS A 355 12.22 -1.00 6.89
CA CYS A 355 13.22 -0.37 6.05
C CYS A 355 12.93 1.13 5.89
N CYS A 356 13.83 1.96 6.39
CA CYS A 356 13.81 3.40 6.20
C CYS A 356 14.54 3.74 4.89
N VAL A 357 13.87 4.44 3.99
CA VAL A 357 14.45 4.89 2.71
C VAL A 357 14.42 6.40 2.64
N TRP A 358 15.56 7.02 2.32
CA TRP A 358 15.68 8.48 2.18
C TRP A 358 16.64 8.86 1.06
N MET A 359 16.73 10.16 0.77
CA MET A 359 17.69 10.70 -0.19
C MET A 359 18.80 11.42 0.54
N GLU A 360 20.04 11.07 0.23
CA GLU A 360 21.25 11.75 0.73
C GLU A 360 22.06 12.21 -0.48
N THR A 361 22.32 13.51 -0.60
CA THR A 361 23.08 14.11 -1.71
C THR A 361 22.63 13.64 -3.11
N GLY A 362 21.32 13.42 -3.29
CA GLY A 362 20.73 12.96 -4.56
C GLY A 362 20.80 11.44 -4.80
N ARG A 363 21.34 10.66 -3.84
CA ARG A 363 21.39 9.19 -3.91
C ARG A 363 20.40 8.56 -2.92
N PRO A 364 19.65 7.52 -3.31
CA PRO A 364 18.81 6.80 -2.38
C PRO A 364 19.67 6.03 -1.38
N ARG A 365 19.32 6.13 -0.11
CA ARG A 365 19.90 5.37 1.00
C ARG A 365 18.80 4.57 1.66
N ALA A 366 19.18 3.43 2.23
CA ALA A 366 18.28 2.66 3.06
C ALA A 366 19.00 2.00 4.23
N GLU A 367 18.29 1.91 5.35
CA GLU A 367 18.68 1.22 6.57
C GLU A 367 17.47 0.45 7.11
N SER A 368 17.75 -0.65 7.80
CA SER A 368 16.73 -1.62 8.17
C SER A 368 16.93 -2.18 9.57
N PHE A 369 15.86 -2.73 10.11
CA PHE A 369 15.87 -3.50 11.34
C PHE A 369 14.84 -4.62 11.24
N ALA A 370 15.01 -5.64 12.07
CA ALA A 370 14.00 -6.65 12.31
C ALA A 370 13.87 -6.94 13.81
N VAL A 371 12.68 -7.31 14.24
CA VAL A 371 12.39 -7.81 15.59
C VAL A 371 11.50 -9.04 15.48
N MET A 372 11.76 -10.06 16.28
CA MET A 372 10.93 -11.24 16.44
C MET A 372 10.71 -11.54 17.91
N SER A 373 9.52 -12.03 18.27
CA SER A 373 9.11 -12.31 19.63
C SER A 373 8.23 -13.56 19.68
N ASN A 374 8.50 -14.48 20.60
CA ASN A 374 7.64 -15.65 20.77
C ASN A 374 6.26 -15.24 21.30
N ASN A 375 5.25 -15.95 20.82
CA ASN A 375 3.87 -15.80 21.26
C ASN A 375 3.58 -16.85 22.34
N HIS A 376 3.98 -16.56 23.57
CA HIS A 376 3.86 -17.49 24.69
C HIS A 376 3.17 -16.85 25.90
N TYR A 377 2.54 -17.68 26.75
CA TYR A 377 1.89 -17.23 27.98
C TYR A 377 2.87 -17.13 29.17
N ASP A 378 3.83 -18.05 29.24
CA ASP A 378 4.97 -18.00 30.17
C ASP A 378 5.98 -16.91 29.78
N LYS A 379 6.27 -16.00 30.71
CA LYS A 379 7.22 -14.90 30.54
C LYS A 379 8.63 -15.37 30.20
N THR A 380 9.07 -16.49 30.77
CA THR A 380 10.43 -17.02 30.56
C THR A 380 10.64 -17.54 29.14
N LYS A 381 9.55 -17.84 28.43
CA LYS A 381 9.52 -18.40 27.08
C LYS A 381 9.22 -17.37 25.99
N LEU A 382 8.97 -16.11 26.37
CA LEU A 382 8.60 -15.03 25.45
C LEU A 382 9.69 -14.66 24.47
N HIS A 383 10.97 -14.87 24.80
CA HIS A 383 12.18 -14.51 24.06
C HIS A 383 11.97 -13.53 22.90
N GLN A 384 12.45 -12.31 23.05
CA GLN A 384 12.38 -11.29 22.01
C GLN A 384 13.79 -10.89 21.60
N THR A 385 14.01 -10.74 20.31
CA THR A 385 15.30 -10.28 19.82
C THR A 385 15.15 -9.35 18.64
N GLN A 386 16.07 -8.40 18.56
CA GLN A 386 16.26 -7.53 17.42
C GLN A 386 17.45 -8.05 16.61
N MET A 387 17.34 -8.00 15.30
CA MET A 387 18.27 -8.64 14.37
C MET A 387 18.32 -7.91 13.03
N ARG A 388 19.20 -8.38 12.13
CA ARG A 388 19.20 -7.91 10.75
C ARG A 388 18.00 -8.50 10.01
N VAL A 389 17.56 -7.83 8.93
CA VAL A 389 16.49 -8.38 8.08
C VAL A 389 16.86 -9.75 7.52
N THR A 390 18.13 -9.95 7.14
CA THR A 390 18.62 -11.24 6.64
C THR A 390 18.54 -12.34 7.69
N ASP A 391 18.75 -12.01 8.97
CA ASP A 391 18.64 -12.99 10.05
C ASP A 391 17.18 -13.39 10.25
N LEU A 392 16.27 -12.41 10.17
CA LEU A 392 14.84 -12.70 10.22
C LEU A 392 14.41 -13.54 9.01
N GLU A 393 14.89 -13.23 7.80
CA GLU A 393 14.62 -14.02 6.61
C GLU A 393 15.00 -15.49 6.83
N MET A 394 16.18 -15.79 7.41
CA MET A 394 16.57 -17.15 7.76
C MET A 394 15.64 -17.83 8.78
N TYR A 395 15.09 -17.09 9.77
CA TYR A 395 14.11 -17.66 10.71
C TYR A 395 12.75 -17.96 10.06
N LEU A 396 12.40 -17.26 8.98
CA LEU A 396 11.13 -17.42 8.27
C LEU A 396 11.22 -18.42 7.13
N GLU A 397 12.43 -18.82 6.75
CA GLU A 397 12.66 -19.81 5.70
C GLU A 397 12.19 -21.20 6.13
N GLU A 398 11.49 -21.87 5.22
CA GLU A 398 11.19 -23.29 5.29
C GLU A 398 11.76 -23.97 4.03
N ALA A 399 10.96 -24.12 2.98
CA ALA A 399 11.40 -24.71 1.71
C ALA A 399 11.97 -23.70 0.71
N THR A 400 11.61 -22.41 0.86
CA THR A 400 11.96 -21.35 -0.10
C THR A 400 12.67 -20.21 0.57
N LYS A 401 13.69 -19.65 -0.11
CA LYS A 401 14.43 -18.48 0.33
C LYS A 401 13.51 -17.27 0.49
N VAL A 402 13.45 -16.70 1.69
CA VAL A 402 12.60 -15.55 2.00
C VAL A 402 13.33 -14.26 1.62
N LYS A 403 12.61 -13.32 1.00
CA LYS A 403 13.06 -11.94 0.86
C LYS A 403 11.94 -10.98 1.25
N LEU A 404 12.14 -10.21 2.31
CA LEU A 404 11.14 -9.28 2.85
C LEU A 404 11.13 -7.94 2.09
N PHE A 405 12.30 -7.46 1.65
CA PHE A 405 12.43 -6.20 0.90
C PHE A 405 13.10 -6.37 -0.48
N PRO A 406 12.55 -7.18 -1.40
CA PRO A 406 13.19 -7.46 -2.69
C PRO A 406 13.25 -6.25 -3.64
N GLY A 407 12.57 -5.15 -3.32
CA GLY A 407 12.60 -3.90 -4.09
C GLY A 407 13.75 -2.95 -3.76
N ASN A 408 14.52 -3.20 -2.71
CA ASN A 408 15.75 -2.46 -2.44
C ASN A 408 16.76 -3.33 -1.67
N PRO A 409 17.90 -3.74 -2.29
CA PRO A 409 18.88 -4.61 -1.66
C PRO A 409 19.57 -3.97 -0.43
N ASP A 410 19.60 -2.64 -0.33
CA ASP A 410 20.20 -1.96 0.81
C ASP A 410 19.40 -2.20 2.10
N CYS A 411 18.09 -2.47 1.99
CA CYS A 411 17.26 -2.89 3.12
C CYS A 411 17.68 -4.26 3.69
N ALA A 412 18.40 -5.09 2.95
CA ALA A 412 18.94 -6.34 3.48
C ALA A 412 20.35 -6.16 4.06
N LYS A 413 21.13 -5.23 3.49
CA LYS A 413 22.55 -5.04 3.82
C LYS A 413 22.77 -4.13 5.02
N ASN A 414 22.01 -3.05 5.13
CA ASN A 414 22.30 -1.96 6.05
C ASN A 414 21.44 -2.10 7.31
N TYR A 415 22.01 -2.68 8.35
CA TYR A 415 21.34 -2.82 9.64
C TYR A 415 21.53 -1.55 10.49
N HIS A 416 20.43 -1.03 11.01
CA HIS A 416 20.41 0.04 12.01
C HIS A 416 19.56 -0.41 13.21
N PRO A 417 20.13 -0.53 14.41
CA PRO A 417 19.37 -0.99 15.57
C PRO A 417 18.28 -0.01 16.00
N LEU A 418 17.18 -0.51 16.58
CA LEU A 418 16.17 0.34 17.22
C LEU A 418 16.69 0.95 18.54
N PRO A 419 16.21 2.14 18.92
CA PRO A 419 16.70 2.92 20.06
C PRO A 419 16.04 2.59 21.41
#